data_AF-A0A9E5CMA7-F1
#
_entry.id   AF-A0A9E5CMA7-F1
#
_cell.length_a   1.000
_cell.length_b   1.000
_cell.length_c   1.000
_cell.angle_alpha   90.00
_cell.angle_beta   90.00
_cell.angle_gamma   90.00
#
_symmetry.space_group_name_H-M   'P 1'
#
loop_
_entity.id
_entity.type
_entity.pdbx_description
1 polymer ?
#
loop_
_entity_poly.entity_id
_entity_poly.type
_entity_poly.pdbx_seq_one_letter_code
_entity_poly.pdbx_strand_id
1 'polypeptide(L)'
;DRLIDIYIEAEVSRLFGLRNYWMRHSKTNITYEGPQASYYRKMSGLRMSRAILDILGPAALTYDPQWGAADGHIEAHQRSAIVAVHPGGTADIQKVIMARRIGIGREVRERAGALA
;
A
#
# COMPACT_ATOMS: atom_id res chain seq x y z
N ASP A 1 14.30 -16.12 -0.47
CA ASP A 1 13.44 -15.44 0.53
C ASP A 1 12.80 -14.15 0.00
N ARG A 2 13.56 -13.17 -0.49
CA ARG A 2 12.99 -11.88 -0.96
C ARG A 2 11.88 -11.97 -2.01
N LEU A 3 11.97 -12.90 -2.95
CA LEU A 3 10.90 -13.13 -3.93
C LEU A 3 9.62 -13.66 -3.29
N ILE A 4 9.74 -14.47 -2.23
CA ILE A 4 8.60 -14.97 -1.46
C ILE A 4 7.94 -13.81 -0.71
N ASP A 5 8.74 -12.92 -0.10
CA ASP A 5 8.22 -11.71 0.55
C ASP A 5 7.39 -10.87 -0.44
N ILE A 6 7.94 -10.60 -1.63
CA ILE A 6 7.25 -9.84 -2.69
C ILE A 6 5.93 -10.51 -3.08
N TYR A 7 5.94 -11.84 -3.24
CA TYR A 7 4.74 -12.60 -3.59
C TYR A 7 3.66 -12.50 -2.49
N ILE A 8 4.04 -12.66 -1.22
CA ILE A 8 3.12 -12.54 -0.09
C ILE A 8 2.51 -11.13 -0.03
N GLU A 9 3.33 -10.09 -0.19
CA GLU A 9 2.85 -8.70 -0.20
C GLU A 9 1.84 -8.44 -1.32
N ALA A 10 2.10 -8.97 -2.52
CA ALA A 10 1.20 -8.87 -3.65
C ALA A 10 -0.14 -9.59 -3.39
N GLU A 11 -0.09 -10.80 -2.84
CA GLU A 11 -1.29 -11.60 -2.56
C GLU A 11 -2.16 -10.99 -1.47
N VAL A 12 -1.58 -10.46 -0.38
CA VAL A 12 -2.37 -9.74 0.63
C VAL A 12 -3.02 -8.50 0.04
N SER A 13 -2.31 -7.74 -0.80
CA SER A 13 -2.87 -6.58 -1.49
C SER A 13 -4.04 -6.98 -2.40
N ARG A 14 -3.89 -8.07 -3.17
CA ARG A 14 -4.93 -8.64 -4.03
C ARG A 14 -6.17 -9.05 -3.21
N LEU A 15 -5.98 -9.74 -2.09
CA LEU A 15 -7.07 -10.18 -1.21
C LEU A 15 -7.81 -8.99 -0.58
N PHE A 16 -7.10 -7.95 -0.15
CA PHE A 16 -7.74 -6.71 0.32
C PHE A 16 -8.54 -6.02 -0.79
N GLY A 17 -8.02 -5.99 -2.02
CA GLY A 17 -8.74 -5.49 -3.18
C GLY A 17 -10.04 -6.25 -3.44
N LEU A 18 -9.97 -7.59 -3.48
CA LEU A 18 -11.14 -8.45 -3.69
C LEU A 18 -12.18 -8.32 -2.58
N ARG A 19 -11.76 -8.34 -1.31
CA ARG A 19 -12.66 -8.11 -0.17
C ARG A 19 -13.38 -6.78 -0.30
N ASN A 20 -12.63 -5.70 -0.53
CA ASN A 20 -13.20 -4.36 -0.60
C ASN A 20 -14.15 -4.20 -1.79
N TYR A 21 -13.82 -4.80 -2.93
CA TYR A 21 -14.71 -4.84 -4.10
C TYR A 21 -16.01 -5.56 -3.77
N TRP A 22 -15.91 -6.78 -3.22
CA TRP A 22 -17.08 -7.56 -2.84
C TRP A 22 -17.97 -6.80 -1.85
N MET A 23 -17.40 -6.24 -0.77
CA MET A 23 -18.17 -5.50 0.24
C MET A 23 -18.93 -4.31 -0.35
N ARG A 24 -18.32 -3.59 -1.31
CA ARG A 24 -18.99 -2.48 -2.01
C ARG A 24 -20.15 -2.99 -2.86
N HIS A 25 -19.93 -4.07 -3.61
CA HIS A 25 -20.94 -4.63 -4.51
C HIS A 25 -22.09 -5.30 -3.76
N SER A 26 -21.83 -5.94 -2.63
CA SER A 26 -22.84 -6.58 -1.77
C SER A 26 -23.55 -5.60 -0.84
N LYS A 27 -23.19 -4.32 -0.85
CA LYS A 27 -23.68 -3.29 0.09
C LYS A 27 -23.49 -3.67 1.55
N THR A 28 -22.46 -4.49 1.84
CA THR A 28 -22.06 -4.79 3.21
C THR A 28 -21.54 -3.50 3.86
N ASN A 29 -21.77 -3.36 5.17
CA ASN A 29 -21.27 -2.21 5.91
C ASN A 29 -19.73 -2.17 5.86
N ILE A 30 -19.18 -1.08 5.32
CA ILE A 30 -17.74 -0.82 5.26
C ILE A 30 -17.37 0.14 6.37
N THR A 31 -16.35 -0.23 7.13
CA THR A 31 -15.76 0.56 8.19
C THR A 31 -14.32 0.92 7.81
N TYR A 32 -13.31 0.24 8.36
CA TYR A 32 -11.89 0.56 8.22
C TYR A 32 -11.21 -0.11 7.01
N GLU A 33 -11.92 -0.95 6.25
CA GLU A 33 -11.35 -1.84 5.24
C GLU A 33 -10.71 -1.10 4.05
N GLY A 34 -11.26 0.05 3.67
CA GLY A 34 -10.68 0.94 2.66
C GLY A 34 -9.33 1.52 3.11
N PRO A 35 -9.28 2.25 4.24
CA PRO A 35 -8.04 2.72 4.84
C PRO A 35 -7.02 1.62 5.12
N GLN A 36 -7.46 0.42 5.54
CA GLN A 36 -6.58 -0.73 5.74
C GLN A 36 -5.88 -1.15 4.44
N ALA A 37 -6.62 -1.28 3.34
CA ALA A 37 -6.05 -1.63 2.05
C ALA A 37 -5.08 -0.53 1.55
N SER A 38 -5.43 0.74 1.74
CA SER A 38 -4.58 1.88 1.40
C SER A 38 -3.28 1.88 2.22
N TYR A 39 -3.39 1.70 3.54
CA TYR A 39 -2.25 1.62 4.45
C TYR A 39 -1.31 0.47 4.06
N TYR A 40 -1.88 -0.72 3.86
CA TYR A 40 -1.09 -1.90 3.50
C TYR A 40 -0.35 -1.69 2.19
N ARG A 41 -1.03 -1.23 1.13
CA ARG A 41 -0.42 -0.96 -0.17
C ARG A 41 0.75 0.03 -0.09
N LYS A 42 0.64 1.06 0.76
CA LYS A 42 1.71 2.05 0.96
C LYS A 42 2.93 1.41 1.61
N MET A 43 2.73 0.65 2.68
CA MET A 43 3.83 0.01 3.40
C MET A 43 4.42 -1.16 2.62
N SER A 44 3.60 -1.92 1.89
CA SER A 44 4.03 -3.02 1.03
C SER A 44 4.89 -2.52 -0.12
N GLY A 45 4.52 -1.39 -0.75
CA GLY A 45 5.34 -0.74 -1.78
C GLY A 45 6.76 -0.47 -1.31
N LEU A 46 6.93 0.07 -0.10
CA LEU A 46 8.27 0.29 0.48
C LEU A 46 9.03 -1.01 0.75
N ARG A 47 8.37 -2.03 1.30
CA ARG A 47 9.01 -3.34 1.57
C ARG A 47 9.41 -4.06 0.28
N MET A 48 8.55 -4.04 -0.73
CA MET A 48 8.83 -4.59 -2.06
C MET A 48 9.98 -3.83 -2.72
N SER A 49 9.99 -2.50 -2.66
CA SER A 49 11.10 -1.66 -3.16
C SER A 49 12.42 -2.05 -2.53
N ARG A 50 12.43 -2.29 -1.20
CA ARG A 50 13.62 -2.75 -0.49
C ARG A 50 14.04 -4.15 -0.90
N ALA A 51 13.09 -5.08 -1.04
CA ALA A 51 13.37 -6.44 -1.49
C ALA A 51 13.95 -6.47 -2.91
N ILE A 52 13.43 -5.63 -3.81
CA ILE A 52 13.94 -5.47 -5.18
C ILE A 52 15.38 -4.93 -5.15
N LEU A 53 15.65 -3.94 -4.31
CA LEU A 53 17.00 -3.40 -4.12
C LEU A 53 17.96 -4.48 -3.59
N ASP A 54 17.53 -5.30 -2.63
CA ASP A 54 18.35 -6.39 -2.09
C ASP A 54 18.63 -7.48 -3.16
N ILE A 55 17.71 -7.70 -4.13
CA ILE A 55 17.87 -8.69 -5.21
C ILE A 55 18.80 -8.17 -6.32
N LEU A 56 18.57 -6.95 -6.78
CA LEU A 56 19.24 -6.40 -7.97
C LEU A 56 20.47 -5.55 -7.63
N GLY A 57 20.64 -5.18 -6.37
CA GLY A 57 21.71 -4.29 -5.93
C GLY A 57 21.62 -2.92 -6.62
N PRO A 58 22.76 -2.27 -6.90
CA PRO A 58 22.81 -0.92 -7.48
C PRO A 58 22.06 -0.77 -8.82
N ALA A 59 21.88 -1.85 -9.59
CA ALA A 59 21.14 -1.84 -10.85
C ALA A 59 19.67 -1.42 -10.67
N ALA A 60 19.10 -1.56 -9.47
CA ALA A 60 17.76 -1.08 -9.15
C ALA A 60 17.65 0.45 -9.00
N LEU A 61 18.77 1.15 -8.89
CA LEU A 61 18.83 2.59 -8.58
C LEU A 61 19.29 3.45 -9.75
N THR A 62 19.43 2.86 -10.94
CA THR A 62 19.89 3.56 -12.14
C THR A 62 19.03 3.22 -13.34
N TYR A 63 18.92 4.16 -14.27
CA TYR A 63 18.31 4.00 -15.59
C TYR A 63 19.37 3.88 -16.70
N ASP A 64 20.62 3.61 -16.34
CA ASP A 64 21.70 3.38 -17.29
C ASP A 64 21.35 2.24 -18.27
N PRO A 65 21.48 2.41 -19.60
CA PRO A 65 21.08 1.39 -20.57
C PRO A 65 21.88 0.08 -20.53
N GLN A 66 23.11 0.11 -20.00
CA GLN A 66 23.99 -1.06 -19.93
C GLN A 66 23.93 -1.72 -18.55
N TRP A 67 23.86 -0.92 -17.49
CA TRP A 67 24.00 -1.38 -16.10
C TRP A 67 22.70 -1.34 -15.29
N GLY A 68 21.67 -0.66 -15.79
CA GLY A 68 20.36 -0.58 -15.17
C GLY A 68 19.50 -1.82 -15.41
N ALA A 69 18.52 -2.02 -14.54
CA ALA A 69 17.56 -3.10 -14.66
C ALA A 69 16.25 -2.65 -15.33
N ALA A 70 15.73 -3.51 -16.22
CA ALA A 70 14.42 -3.37 -16.86
C ALA A 70 14.15 -1.96 -17.43
N ASP A 71 15.06 -1.46 -18.25
CA ASP A 71 14.93 -0.18 -18.98
C ASP A 71 14.55 1.01 -18.08
N GLY A 72 15.06 1.02 -16.85
CA GLY A 72 14.82 2.10 -15.86
C GLY A 72 13.48 2.00 -15.14
N HIS A 73 12.63 1.02 -15.42
CA HIS A 73 11.36 0.84 -14.71
C HIS A 73 11.56 0.52 -13.23
N ILE A 74 12.62 -0.20 -12.87
CA ILE A 74 12.93 -0.50 -11.47
C ILE A 74 13.33 0.77 -10.71
N GLU A 75 14.19 1.60 -11.30
CA GLU A 75 14.56 2.90 -10.72
C GLU A 75 13.33 3.78 -10.50
N ALA A 76 12.48 3.88 -11.52
CA ALA A 76 11.25 4.67 -11.44
C ALA A 76 10.31 4.12 -10.36
N HIS A 77 10.24 2.80 -10.20
CA HIS A 77 9.49 2.16 -9.12
C HIS A 77 10.05 2.51 -7.73
N GLN A 78 11.38 2.52 -7.55
CA GLN A 78 12.02 2.86 -6.27
C GLN A 78 11.61 4.26 -5.79
N ARG A 79 11.67 5.26 -6.66
CA ARG A 79 11.22 6.63 -6.34
C ARG A 79 9.71 6.68 -6.09
N SER A 80 8.94 6.00 -6.95
CA SER A 80 7.49 5.98 -6.87
C SER A 80 6.98 5.35 -5.57
N ALA A 81 7.67 4.34 -5.04
CA ALA A 81 7.32 3.70 -3.77
C ALA A 81 7.36 4.69 -2.58
N ILE A 82 8.31 5.63 -2.58
CA ILE A 82 8.41 6.69 -1.57
C ILE A 82 7.26 7.69 -1.72
N VAL A 83 7.04 8.18 -2.94
CA VAL A 83 5.97 9.15 -3.23
C VAL A 83 4.59 8.59 -2.90
N ALA A 84 4.35 7.30 -3.18
CA ALA A 84 3.07 6.64 -2.98
C ALA A 84 2.56 6.64 -1.53
N VAL A 85 3.43 6.88 -0.55
CA VAL A 85 3.06 6.97 0.87
C VAL A 85 2.12 8.15 1.15
N HIS A 86 2.14 9.22 0.34
CA HIS A 86 1.40 10.45 0.63
C HIS A 86 -0.01 10.55 -0.02
N PRO A 87 -0.22 10.30 -1.32
CA PRO A 87 -1.50 10.56 -2.00
C PRO A 87 -2.68 9.82 -1.38
N GLY A 88 -3.85 10.48 -1.33
CA GLY A 88 -5.07 9.95 -0.73
C GLY A 88 -5.01 9.83 0.80
N GLY A 89 -4.11 10.60 1.43
CA GLY A 89 -3.82 10.57 2.87
C GLY A 89 -2.58 9.74 3.18
N THR A 90 -1.72 10.30 4.04
CA THR A 90 -0.47 9.62 4.47
C THR A 90 -0.76 8.29 5.15
N ALA A 91 0.24 7.41 5.22
CA ALA A 91 0.13 6.13 5.92
C ALA A 91 -0.37 6.30 7.37
N ASP A 92 0.08 7.35 8.08
CA ASP A 92 -0.37 7.62 9.45
C ASP A 92 -1.81 8.14 9.50
N ILE A 93 -2.23 8.95 8.54
CA ILE A 93 -3.65 9.34 8.42
C ILE A 93 -4.53 8.11 8.18
N GLN A 94 -4.07 7.12 7.40
CA GLN A 94 -4.83 5.87 7.26
C GLN A 94 -5.01 5.16 8.61
N LYS A 95 -3.96 5.10 9.45
CA LYS A 95 -4.07 4.54 10.82
C LYS A 95 -5.07 5.31 11.67
N VAL A 96 -5.04 6.64 11.62
CA VAL A 96 -5.98 7.51 12.36
C VAL A 96 -7.41 7.23 11.91
N ILE A 97 -7.68 7.15 10.60
CA ILE A 97 -9.01 6.85 10.08
C ILE A 97 -9.45 5.45 10.55
N MET A 98 -8.57 4.44 10.48
CA MET A 98 -8.88 3.10 10.99
C MET A 98 -9.25 3.16 12.48
N ALA A 99 -8.43 3.80 13.31
CA ALA A 99 -8.64 3.95 14.76
C ALA A 99 -10.01 4.57 15.08
N ARG A 100 -10.36 5.67 14.41
CA ARG A 100 -11.66 6.35 14.61
C ARG A 100 -12.85 5.49 14.17
N ARG A 101 -12.69 4.70 13.11
CA ARG A 101 -13.73 3.78 12.62
C ARG A 101 -13.89 2.51 13.46
N ILE A 102 -12.88 2.14 14.26
CA ILE A 102 -13.00 1.10 15.29
C ILE A 102 -13.36 1.66 16.67
N GLY A 103 -13.53 2.98 16.80
CA GLY A 103 -13.99 3.62 18.04
C GLY A 103 -12.89 3.96 19.04
N ILE A 104 -11.64 4.11 18.59
CA ILE A 104 -10.53 4.55 19.44
C ILE A 104 -10.39 6.07 19.32
N GLY A 105 -10.38 6.76 20.47
CA GLY A 105 -10.03 8.18 20.60
C GLY A 105 -11.14 9.20 20.33
N ARG A 106 -12.39 8.77 20.14
CA ARG A 106 -13.57 9.65 20.04
C ARG A 106 -14.78 9.03 20.74
N GLU A 107 -15.70 9.88 21.20
CA GLU A 107 -16.98 9.44 21.78
C GLU A 107 -17.88 8.75 20.74
N VAL A 108 -17.91 9.29 19.51
CA VAL A 108 -18.69 8.74 18.40
C VAL A 108 -17.77 8.16 17.33
N ARG A 109 -18.06 6.92 16.94
CA ARG A 109 -17.36 6.20 15.86
C ARG A 109 -17.63 6.86 14.50
N GLU A 110 -16.57 7.21 13.78
CA GLU A 110 -16.68 7.72 12.40
C GLU A 110 -17.23 6.64 11.45
N ARG A 111 -18.01 7.07 10.44
CA ARG A 111 -18.56 6.17 9.40
C ARG A 111 -17.88 6.39 8.06
N ALA A 112 -17.71 5.32 7.28
CA ALA A 112 -17.22 5.45 5.92
C ALA A 112 -18.23 6.18 5.04
N GLY A 113 -17.78 7.14 4.23
CA GLY A 113 -18.63 7.88 3.28
C GLY A 113 -19.53 8.94 3.90
N ALA A 114 -19.50 9.14 5.23
CA ALA A 114 -20.13 10.28 5.88
C ALA A 114 -19.11 11.42 6.01
N LEU A 115 -19.53 12.66 5.73
CA LEU A 115 -18.78 13.84 6.14
C LEU A 115 -18.91 13.99 7.66
N ALA A 116 -17.82 14.42 8.30
CA ALA A 116 -17.77 14.69 9.74
C ALA A 116 -18.55 15.96 10.09
#